data_AF-A0A1V1ZKJ0-F1
#
_entry.id   AF-A0A1V1ZKJ0-F1
#
_cell.length_a   1.000
_cell.length_b   1.000
_cell.length_c   1.000
_cell.angle_alpha   90.00
_cell.angle_beta   90.00
_cell.angle_gamma   90.00
#
_symmetry.space_group_name_H-M   'P 1'
#
loop_
_entity.id
_entity.type
_entity.pdbx_description
1 polymer ?
#
loop_
_entity_poly.entity_id
_entity_poly.type
_entity_poly.pdbx_seq_one_letter_code
_entity_poly.pdbx_strand_id
1 'polypeptide(L)'
;MKISISLLVLIFVFTACNNSKKEPQKEEVSTPHYAANWDSLAAYQEAPEWFREAKFGIYAHWGVLSVPAFANDWYPRLMHVEGSVENKHHVETFGEPSEFGYHDFVPMFKAEQFDAEAWADLFQKSGAKFAGIVAEHHDGWSNWDSETNPWNSMDKGPHRDIVGELGKAIHGKGMKFVTSFHKARNLQIFQQDSTKWLDDTSYFPYNPKMPTASNDPELSILYGNIEKEVFYSNWLAELKEVIDNYHPDLIYFDGKLDKIPDTYKEEFAAYYINQSLARNQEVVITHKEGELPKSVSVEDFEKGRMNKITEDYWLTDETVSVGSWSYTHDLGLKTADEIIDLLADIVSKNGAMMLNVSPMENGIIPENQQQILLTIGDWLNTNGEAIYGSSTWKVFGEGPTKQEKSGMFLDKLTYTAQDVRYTKRGNTIYAIVLGWPGNDTPITLSSVTSKVLGEDGLSIEKISILGSDQDIPFSLDTEGLKLTTPSQTIDDKAFVIKIETKK
;
A
#
# COMPACT_ATOMS: atom_id res chain seq x y z
N MET A 1 -51.15 -78.42 -12.83
CA MET A 1 -52.16 -77.37 -12.58
C MET A 1 -51.44 -76.08 -12.24
N LYS A 2 -51.52 -75.09 -13.15
CA LYS A 2 -51.23 -73.65 -13.05
C LYS A 2 -50.52 -73.20 -14.34
N ILE A 3 -51.26 -72.39 -15.09
CA ILE A 3 -50.94 -71.78 -16.37
C ILE A 3 -49.87 -70.71 -16.14
N SER A 4 -48.87 -70.60 -17.01
CA SER A 4 -48.10 -69.36 -17.13
C SER A 4 -47.61 -69.14 -18.56
N ILE A 5 -48.40 -68.31 -19.25
CA ILE A 5 -48.18 -67.43 -20.40
C ILE A 5 -46.80 -67.49 -21.08
N SER A 6 -46.81 -67.85 -22.38
CA SER A 6 -45.75 -67.55 -23.33
C SER A 6 -45.76 -66.07 -23.71
N LEU A 7 -44.62 -65.40 -23.64
CA LEU A 7 -44.40 -64.12 -24.31
C LEU A 7 -43.15 -64.24 -25.19
N LEU A 8 -43.36 -64.14 -26.49
CA LEU A 8 -42.33 -64.07 -27.52
C LEU A 8 -41.68 -62.68 -27.46
N VAL A 9 -40.36 -62.59 -27.30
CA VAL A 9 -39.62 -61.33 -27.47
C VAL A 9 -38.60 -61.53 -28.59
N LEU A 10 -38.80 -60.76 -29.67
CA LEU A 10 -37.90 -60.63 -30.82
C LEU A 10 -36.54 -60.06 -30.37
N ILE A 11 -35.45 -60.71 -30.81
CA ILE A 11 -34.10 -60.17 -30.70
C ILE A 11 -33.85 -59.26 -31.91
N PHE A 12 -33.78 -57.95 -31.68
CA PHE A 12 -33.21 -57.00 -32.64
C PHE A 12 -31.74 -56.77 -32.27
N VAL A 13 -30.85 -57.09 -33.21
CA VAL A 13 -29.41 -56.80 -33.12
C VAL A 13 -29.22 -55.31 -33.42
N PHE A 14 -28.82 -54.53 -32.44
CA PHE A 14 -28.32 -53.16 -32.65
C PHE A 14 -26.79 -53.21 -32.79
N THR A 15 -26.29 -52.92 -33.98
CA THR A 15 -24.90 -52.54 -34.22
C THR A 15 -24.63 -51.17 -33.61
N ALA A 16 -23.83 -51.13 -32.53
CA ALA A 16 -23.37 -49.89 -31.93
C ALA A 16 -22.18 -49.32 -32.73
N CYS A 17 -22.37 -48.17 -33.37
CA CYS A 17 -21.28 -47.35 -33.88
C CYS A 17 -20.52 -46.74 -32.70
N ASN A 18 -19.26 -47.13 -32.54
CA ASN A 18 -18.38 -46.62 -31.50
C ASN A 18 -17.84 -45.24 -31.91
N ASN A 19 -18.53 -44.18 -31.49
CA ASN A 19 -18.06 -42.80 -31.67
C ASN A 19 -17.35 -42.36 -30.39
N SER A 20 -16.05 -42.62 -30.30
CA SER A 20 -15.22 -42.12 -29.20
C SER A 20 -15.10 -40.60 -29.32
N LYS A 21 -15.93 -39.87 -28.57
CA LYS A 21 -15.68 -38.46 -28.29
C LYS A 21 -14.37 -38.38 -27.51
N LYS A 22 -13.31 -37.85 -28.14
CA LYS A 22 -12.12 -37.40 -27.42
C LYS A 22 -12.57 -36.28 -26.47
N GLU A 23 -12.40 -36.48 -25.17
CA GLU A 23 -12.41 -35.38 -24.21
C GLU A 23 -11.34 -34.35 -24.64
N PRO A 24 -11.63 -33.04 -24.55
CA PRO A 24 -10.61 -32.05 -24.81
C PRO A 24 -9.53 -32.20 -23.74
N GLN A 25 -8.30 -32.48 -24.17
CA GLN A 25 -7.13 -32.33 -23.30
C GLN A 25 -7.14 -30.90 -22.77
N LYS A 26 -7.24 -30.73 -21.45
CA LYS A 26 -6.81 -29.48 -20.81
C LYS A 26 -5.34 -29.31 -21.17
N GLU A 27 -5.03 -28.30 -21.97
CA GLU A 27 -3.65 -27.82 -22.06
C GLU A 27 -3.25 -27.44 -20.63
N GLU A 28 -2.29 -28.17 -20.05
CA GLU A 28 -1.58 -27.69 -18.87
C GLU A 28 -0.86 -26.42 -19.30
N VAL A 29 -1.45 -25.27 -18.98
CA VAL A 29 -0.75 -23.99 -19.06
C VAL A 29 0.39 -24.11 -18.06
N SER A 30 1.61 -24.30 -18.54
CA SER A 30 2.79 -24.34 -17.67
C SER A 30 2.91 -22.97 -17.00
N THR A 31 2.82 -22.93 -15.67
CA THR A 31 3.09 -21.72 -14.90
C THR A 31 4.50 -21.21 -15.28
N PRO A 32 4.65 -19.95 -15.71
CA PRO A 32 5.96 -19.42 -16.07
C PRO A 32 6.89 -19.49 -14.86
N HIS A 33 8.15 -19.83 -15.12
CA HIS A 33 9.19 -19.88 -14.11
C HIS A 33 10.27 -18.85 -14.43
N TYR A 34 10.65 -18.06 -13.43
CA TYR A 34 11.58 -16.95 -13.53
C TYR A 34 12.91 -17.31 -12.88
N ALA A 35 14.01 -17.17 -13.61
CA ALA A 35 15.34 -17.33 -13.04
C ALA A 35 15.74 -16.09 -12.23
N ALA A 36 16.62 -16.25 -11.24
CA ALA A 36 17.19 -15.16 -10.44
C ALA A 36 18.21 -14.34 -11.27
N ASN A 37 17.69 -13.54 -12.21
CA ASN A 37 18.40 -12.50 -12.93
C ASN A 37 17.41 -11.49 -13.51
N TRP A 38 17.80 -10.22 -13.61
CA TRP A 38 16.90 -9.17 -14.08
C TRP A 38 16.32 -9.39 -15.49
N ASP A 39 17.08 -10.00 -16.40
CA ASP A 39 16.62 -10.28 -17.77
C ASP A 39 15.41 -11.23 -17.78
N SER A 40 15.46 -12.31 -16.99
CA SER A 40 14.33 -13.23 -16.83
C SER A 40 13.16 -12.56 -16.12
N LEU A 41 13.44 -11.79 -15.08
CA LEU A 41 12.44 -11.16 -14.21
C LEU A 41 11.66 -10.04 -14.93
N ALA A 42 12.28 -9.36 -15.89
CA ALA A 42 11.64 -8.30 -16.68
C ALA A 42 10.46 -8.78 -17.54
N ALA A 43 10.26 -10.09 -17.67
CA ALA A 43 9.08 -10.67 -18.34
C ALA A 43 7.85 -10.78 -17.41
N TYR A 44 7.99 -10.46 -16.12
CA TYR A 44 6.87 -10.40 -15.17
C TYR A 44 6.08 -9.09 -15.33
N GLN A 45 4.79 -9.12 -15.04
CA GLN A 45 3.96 -7.92 -15.02
C GLN A 45 4.00 -7.29 -13.62
N GLU A 46 4.76 -6.21 -13.47
CA GLU A 46 5.04 -5.54 -12.18
C GLU A 46 3.79 -5.03 -11.46
N ALA A 47 2.79 -4.57 -12.23
CA ALA A 47 1.52 -4.07 -11.73
C ALA A 47 0.36 -4.88 -12.35
N PRO A 48 -0.05 -6.00 -11.70
CA PRO A 48 -1.17 -6.82 -12.13
C PRO A 48 -2.50 -6.04 -12.05
N GLU A 49 -3.53 -6.55 -12.73
CA GLU A 49 -4.82 -5.86 -12.87
C GLU A 49 -5.43 -5.54 -11.50
N TRP A 50 -5.42 -6.48 -10.55
CA TRP A 50 -5.98 -6.26 -9.22
C TRP A 50 -5.38 -5.01 -8.54
N PHE A 51 -4.08 -4.76 -8.70
CA PHE A 51 -3.39 -3.63 -8.07
C PHE A 51 -3.71 -2.32 -8.79
N ARG A 52 -3.75 -2.36 -10.13
CA ARG A 52 -4.17 -1.23 -10.95
C ARG A 52 -5.63 -0.84 -10.68
N GLU A 53 -6.50 -1.78 -10.34
CA GLU A 53 -7.90 -1.50 -10.02
C GLU A 53 -8.12 -1.05 -8.57
N ALA A 54 -7.23 -1.48 -7.65
CA ALA A 54 -7.38 -1.29 -6.21
C ALA A 54 -7.32 0.18 -5.75
N LYS A 55 -6.40 0.98 -6.32
CA LYS A 55 -6.14 2.41 -6.07
C LYS A 55 -5.80 2.86 -4.65
N PHE A 56 -6.42 2.28 -3.62
CA PHE A 56 -6.31 2.71 -2.24
C PHE A 56 -6.07 1.52 -1.32
N GLY A 57 -5.06 1.65 -0.47
CA GLY A 57 -4.77 0.68 0.58
C GLY A 57 -4.28 1.33 1.86
N ILE A 58 -4.11 0.52 2.90
CA ILE A 58 -3.71 0.97 4.23
C ILE A 58 -2.58 0.12 4.79
N TYR A 59 -1.67 0.73 5.54
CA TYR A 59 -0.70 -0.01 6.34
C TYR A 59 -0.44 0.69 7.67
N ALA A 60 0.36 0.07 8.54
CA ALA A 60 0.65 0.63 9.85
C ALA A 60 2.13 0.51 10.21
N HIS A 61 2.73 1.63 10.62
CA HIS A 61 4.01 1.67 11.31
C HIS A 61 3.80 1.41 12.80
N TRP A 62 3.99 0.15 13.20
CA TRP A 62 3.72 -0.30 14.56
C TRP A 62 4.68 -1.41 14.99
N GLY A 63 5.14 -1.34 16.23
CA GLY A 63 6.10 -2.28 16.81
C GLY A 63 6.71 -1.71 18.09
N VAL A 64 7.90 -2.20 18.47
CA VAL A 64 8.62 -1.70 19.65
C VAL A 64 8.92 -0.20 19.55
N LEU A 65 9.12 0.32 18.33
CA LEU A 65 9.31 1.75 18.06
C LEU A 65 8.14 2.63 18.53
N SER A 66 6.95 2.05 18.74
CA SER A 66 5.77 2.77 19.21
C SER A 66 5.73 2.95 20.73
N VAL A 67 6.51 2.17 21.49
CA VAL A 67 6.53 2.20 22.96
C VAL A 67 6.90 3.57 23.53
N PRO A 68 7.92 4.29 23.02
CA PRO A 68 8.27 5.60 23.57
C PRO A 68 7.23 6.69 23.30
N ALA A 69 6.37 6.52 22.29
CA ALA A 69 5.33 7.46 21.86
C ALA A 69 5.82 8.92 21.76
N PHE A 70 7.06 9.13 21.28
CA PHE A 70 7.73 10.42 21.31
C PHE A 70 8.46 10.75 20.00
N ALA A 71 8.32 12.00 19.54
CA ALA A 71 8.95 12.59 18.37
C ALA A 71 8.64 11.93 17.02
N ASN A 72 9.16 10.73 16.75
CA ASN A 72 8.94 10.01 15.50
C ASN A 72 9.38 8.53 15.54
N ASP A 73 9.09 7.81 14.46
CA ASP A 73 9.45 6.42 14.19
C ASP A 73 10.96 6.16 14.08
N TRP A 74 11.78 7.21 14.01
CA TRP A 74 13.24 7.15 14.11
C TRP A 74 13.75 7.31 15.54
N TYR A 75 12.87 7.35 16.55
CA TYR A 75 13.27 7.33 17.97
C TYR A 75 14.33 6.26 18.29
N PRO A 76 14.23 5.00 17.82
CA PRO A 76 15.24 3.97 18.09
C PRO A 76 16.66 4.39 17.68
N ARG A 77 16.80 5.09 16.54
CA ARG A 77 18.07 5.69 16.12
C ARG A 77 18.41 6.90 16.97
N LEU A 78 17.50 7.86 17.04
CA LEU A 78 17.77 9.21 17.52
C LEU A 78 18.00 9.27 19.03
N MET A 79 17.48 8.32 19.81
CA MET A 79 17.82 8.17 21.23
C MET A 79 19.32 7.92 21.47
N HIS A 80 20.05 7.37 20.48
CA HIS A 80 21.49 7.13 20.54
C HIS A 80 22.34 8.27 19.94
N VAL A 81 21.71 9.36 19.46
CA VAL A 81 22.40 10.54 18.92
C VAL A 81 22.44 11.61 20.00
N GLU A 82 23.60 11.78 20.63
CA GLU A 82 23.77 12.71 21.76
C GLU A 82 23.29 14.13 21.42
N GLY A 83 22.42 14.68 22.27
CA GLY A 83 21.90 16.05 22.14
C GLY A 83 20.69 16.21 21.21
N SER A 84 20.25 15.16 20.50
CA SER A 84 18.95 15.13 19.80
C SER A 84 17.80 15.35 20.79
N VAL A 85 16.60 15.64 20.27
CA VAL A 85 15.41 15.84 21.12
C VAL A 85 15.02 14.51 21.77
N GLU A 86 15.12 13.42 21.02
CA GLU A 86 14.85 12.05 21.42
C GLU A 86 15.83 11.58 22.50
N ASN A 87 17.13 11.84 22.34
CA ASN A 87 18.15 11.48 23.31
C ASN A 87 17.95 12.22 24.65
N LYS A 88 17.66 13.53 24.62
CA LYS A 88 17.36 14.30 25.84
C LYS A 88 16.14 13.75 26.57
N HIS A 89 15.05 13.53 25.83
CA HIS A 89 13.85 12.93 26.39
C HIS A 89 14.12 11.53 26.96
N HIS A 90 14.93 10.72 26.27
CA HIS A 90 15.31 9.38 26.70
C HIS A 90 16.06 9.41 28.04
N VAL A 91 17.08 10.26 28.15
CA VAL A 91 17.86 10.44 29.39
C VAL A 91 16.99 10.90 30.54
N GLU A 92 16.07 11.85 30.28
CA GLU A 92 15.16 12.36 31.31
C GLU A 92 14.11 11.34 31.77
N THR A 93 13.69 10.42 30.89
CA THR A 93 12.54 9.53 31.13
C THR A 93 12.95 8.11 31.54
N PHE A 94 13.98 7.55 30.89
CA PHE A 94 14.39 6.16 31.02
C PHE A 94 15.82 5.98 31.56
N GLY A 95 16.69 6.96 31.32
CA GLY A 95 18.09 6.95 31.74
C GLY A 95 19.06 6.98 30.55
N GLU A 96 20.36 6.82 30.82
CA GLU A 96 21.37 6.87 29.78
C GLU A 96 21.17 5.75 28.74
N PRO A 97 21.25 6.01 27.42
CA PRO A 97 21.10 4.98 26.38
C PRO A 97 22.12 3.83 26.47
N SER A 98 23.23 4.04 27.21
CA SER A 98 24.21 2.99 27.51
C SER A 98 23.75 2.00 28.59
N GLU A 99 22.78 2.41 29.42
CA GLU A 99 22.22 1.63 30.52
C GLU A 99 20.81 1.13 30.21
N PHE A 100 19.99 1.97 29.55
CA PHE A 100 18.68 1.63 29.01
C PHE A 100 18.75 1.76 27.48
N GLY A 101 19.01 0.66 26.78
CA GLY A 101 19.08 0.64 25.32
C GLY A 101 17.72 0.46 24.67
N TYR A 102 17.65 0.59 23.34
CA TYR A 102 16.41 0.33 22.61
C TYR A 102 15.80 -1.06 22.88
N HIS A 103 16.64 -2.09 23.04
CA HIS A 103 16.20 -3.45 23.37
C HIS A 103 15.42 -3.55 24.70
N ASP A 104 15.61 -2.61 25.63
CA ASP A 104 14.89 -2.59 26.91
C ASP A 104 13.41 -2.16 26.76
N PHE A 105 13.02 -1.62 25.60
CA PHE A 105 11.61 -1.40 25.27
C PHE A 105 10.89 -2.67 24.82
N VAL A 106 11.61 -3.73 24.42
CA VAL A 106 10.99 -4.97 23.91
C VAL A 106 10.02 -5.61 24.91
N PRO A 107 10.36 -5.76 26.20
CA PRO A 107 9.41 -6.29 27.20
C PRO A 107 8.22 -5.36 27.50
N MET A 108 8.31 -4.09 27.11
CA MET A 108 7.24 -3.10 27.28
C MET A 108 6.24 -3.13 26.12
N PHE A 109 6.66 -3.58 24.93
CA PHE A 109 5.76 -3.81 23.81
C PHE A 109 4.96 -5.09 24.03
N LYS A 110 3.71 -4.96 24.48
CA LYS A 110 2.86 -6.11 24.85
C LYS A 110 1.64 -6.32 23.95
N ALA A 111 1.29 -5.34 23.12
CA ALA A 111 0.13 -5.43 22.23
C ALA A 111 -1.18 -5.87 22.93
N GLU A 112 -1.39 -5.44 24.19
CA GLU A 112 -2.44 -5.99 25.08
C GLU A 112 -3.88 -5.79 24.54
N GLN A 113 -4.06 -4.82 23.64
CA GLN A 113 -5.34 -4.46 23.03
C GLN A 113 -5.31 -4.61 21.51
N PHE A 114 -4.31 -5.27 20.95
CA PHE A 114 -4.25 -5.57 19.53
C PHE A 114 -5.31 -6.62 19.16
N ASP A 115 -6.17 -6.24 18.21
CA ASP A 115 -7.19 -7.08 17.61
C ASP A 115 -7.08 -6.97 16.08
N ALA A 116 -6.60 -8.05 15.47
CA ALA A 116 -6.37 -8.14 14.03
C ALA A 116 -7.68 -8.04 13.22
N GLU A 117 -8.78 -8.59 13.74
CA GLU A 117 -10.10 -8.53 13.10
C GLU A 117 -10.68 -7.11 13.17
N ALA A 118 -10.48 -6.41 14.29
CA ALA A 118 -10.90 -5.02 14.43
C ALA A 118 -10.15 -4.10 13.46
N TRP A 119 -8.84 -4.31 13.29
CA TRP A 119 -8.04 -3.57 12.29
C TRP A 119 -8.51 -3.87 10.87
N ALA A 120 -8.65 -5.15 10.51
CA ALA A 120 -9.09 -5.54 9.17
C ALA A 120 -10.52 -5.02 8.86
N ASP A 121 -11.41 -5.00 9.85
CA ASP A 121 -12.75 -4.44 9.72
C ASP A 121 -12.73 -2.91 9.49
N LEU A 122 -11.89 -2.18 10.23
CA LEU A 122 -11.70 -0.74 10.04
C LEU A 122 -11.14 -0.44 8.64
N PHE A 123 -10.11 -1.18 8.20
CA PHE A 123 -9.50 -0.99 6.88
C PHE A 123 -10.47 -1.34 5.74
N GLN A 124 -11.29 -2.38 5.90
CA GLN A 124 -12.33 -2.67 4.92
C GLN A 124 -13.37 -1.52 4.86
N LYS A 125 -13.83 -1.04 6.02
CA LYS A 125 -14.80 0.06 6.11
C LYS A 125 -14.29 1.37 5.54
N SER A 126 -12.98 1.62 5.59
CA SER A 126 -12.37 2.78 4.96
C SER A 126 -12.31 2.70 3.43
N GLY A 127 -12.71 1.56 2.84
CA GLY A 127 -12.64 1.32 1.40
C GLY A 127 -11.30 0.77 0.92
N ALA A 128 -10.35 0.43 1.79
CA ALA A 128 -9.08 -0.15 1.35
C ALA A 128 -9.31 -1.44 0.55
N LYS A 129 -8.52 -1.65 -0.51
CA LYS A 129 -8.53 -2.89 -1.32
C LYS A 129 -7.32 -3.77 -1.06
N PHE A 130 -6.25 -3.17 -0.56
CA PHE A 130 -5.10 -3.85 0.02
C PHE A 130 -4.80 -3.25 1.38
N ALA A 131 -4.37 -4.06 2.33
CA ALA A 131 -4.00 -3.59 3.65
C ALA A 131 -2.86 -4.41 4.26
N GLY A 132 -2.17 -3.87 5.26
CA GLY A 132 -1.05 -4.57 5.87
C GLY A 132 -0.37 -3.87 7.03
N ILE A 133 0.88 -4.24 7.26
CA ILE A 133 1.72 -3.73 8.35
C ILE A 133 3.18 -3.63 7.89
N VAL A 134 3.95 -2.76 8.55
CA VAL A 134 5.40 -2.87 8.57
C VAL A 134 5.78 -4.17 9.30
N ALA A 135 6.14 -5.20 8.52
CA ALA A 135 6.54 -6.49 9.05
C ALA A 135 7.86 -6.37 9.81
N GLU A 136 8.78 -5.57 9.27
CA GLU A 136 10.02 -5.19 9.94
C GLU A 136 10.49 -3.81 9.50
N HIS A 137 10.68 -2.92 10.47
CA HIS A 137 11.18 -1.56 10.26
C HIS A 137 12.73 -1.54 10.24
N HIS A 138 13.35 -0.37 10.33
CA HIS A 138 14.80 -0.25 10.35
C HIS A 138 15.47 -0.75 11.65
N ASP A 139 14.67 -0.97 12.69
CA ASP A 139 15.10 -1.19 14.07
C ASP A 139 15.47 -2.64 14.39
N GLY A 140 15.37 -3.55 13.40
CA GLY A 140 15.73 -4.96 13.53
C GLY A 140 14.71 -5.82 14.24
N TRP A 141 13.48 -5.30 14.44
CA TRP A 141 12.37 -6.01 15.08
C TRP A 141 11.41 -6.61 14.05
N SER A 142 11.14 -7.90 14.17
CA SER A 142 10.22 -8.65 13.30
C SER A 142 8.84 -8.84 13.97
N ASN A 143 7.76 -8.38 13.33
CA ASN A 143 6.38 -8.52 13.84
C ASN A 143 5.73 -9.89 13.55
N TRP A 144 6.51 -10.95 13.31
CA TRP A 144 6.02 -12.30 13.01
C TRP A 144 6.73 -13.37 13.84
N ASP A 145 6.27 -14.61 13.77
CA ASP A 145 6.98 -15.77 14.33
C ASP A 145 8.19 -16.15 13.46
N SER A 146 9.35 -15.55 13.74
CA SER A 146 10.57 -15.72 12.92
C SER A 146 11.50 -16.80 13.47
N GLU A 147 11.96 -17.70 12.60
CA GLU A 147 13.01 -18.67 12.95
C GLU A 147 14.42 -18.07 12.77
N THR A 148 14.56 -17.06 11.89
CA THR A 148 15.83 -16.41 11.56
C THR A 148 16.19 -15.29 12.54
N ASN A 149 15.23 -14.46 12.92
CA ASN A 149 15.46 -13.32 13.80
C ASN A 149 14.92 -13.58 15.21
N PRO A 150 15.77 -13.71 16.26
CA PRO A 150 15.29 -13.90 17.63
C PRO A 150 14.58 -12.64 18.19
N TRP A 151 14.74 -11.47 17.57
CA TRP A 151 14.06 -10.24 17.94
C TRP A 151 12.71 -10.13 17.24
N ASN A 152 11.80 -11.00 17.65
CA ASN A 152 10.49 -11.10 17.03
C ASN A 152 9.34 -11.11 18.05
N SER A 153 8.13 -10.83 17.56
CA SER A 153 6.93 -10.66 18.41
C SER A 153 6.39 -11.96 19.00
N MET A 154 6.78 -13.13 18.49
CA MET A 154 6.39 -14.42 19.06
C MET A 154 7.30 -14.82 20.23
N ASP A 155 8.60 -14.67 20.07
CA ASP A 155 9.59 -15.04 21.08
C ASP A 155 9.68 -14.02 22.22
N LYS A 156 9.41 -12.74 21.94
CA LYS A 156 9.57 -11.64 22.88
C LYS A 156 8.36 -10.71 22.86
N GLY A 157 8.24 -9.86 23.88
CA GLY A 157 7.20 -8.83 23.96
C GLY A 157 5.78 -9.43 24.02
N PRO A 158 4.95 -9.29 22.98
CA PRO A 158 3.55 -9.71 23.03
C PRO A 158 3.32 -11.23 22.99
N HIS A 159 4.32 -12.03 22.58
CA HIS A 159 4.19 -13.47 22.37
C HIS A 159 3.06 -13.84 21.39
N ARG A 160 3.03 -13.13 20.27
CA ARG A 160 2.01 -13.24 19.21
C ARG A 160 2.64 -13.10 17.84
N ASP A 161 2.12 -13.87 16.89
CA ASP A 161 2.41 -13.70 15.46
C ASP A 161 1.50 -12.60 14.87
N ILE A 162 1.93 -11.34 14.98
CA ILE A 162 1.12 -10.18 14.59
C ILE A 162 0.85 -10.18 13.07
N VAL A 163 1.88 -10.42 12.26
CA VAL A 163 1.78 -10.48 10.79
C VAL A 163 0.84 -11.60 10.36
N GLY A 164 0.96 -12.81 10.93
CA GLY A 164 0.08 -13.93 10.59
C GLY A 164 -1.37 -13.72 11.01
N GLU A 165 -1.61 -13.21 12.23
CA GLU A 165 -2.96 -12.86 12.70
C GLU A 165 -3.62 -11.81 11.80
N LEU A 166 -2.88 -10.74 11.46
CA LEU A 166 -3.39 -9.65 10.62
C LEU A 166 -3.59 -10.06 9.16
N GLY A 167 -2.64 -10.81 8.57
CA GLY A 167 -2.77 -11.31 7.21
C GLY A 167 -4.02 -12.17 7.03
N LYS A 168 -4.27 -13.07 7.99
CA LYS A 168 -5.49 -13.90 8.01
C LYS A 168 -6.77 -13.05 8.09
N ALA A 169 -6.82 -12.05 8.96
CA ALA A 169 -7.98 -11.18 9.10
C ALA A 169 -8.24 -10.35 7.83
N ILE A 170 -7.18 -9.80 7.22
CA ILE A 170 -7.25 -9.00 5.99
C ILE A 170 -7.76 -9.84 4.81
N HIS A 171 -7.21 -11.05 4.61
CA HIS A 171 -7.74 -11.99 3.60
C HIS A 171 -9.18 -12.39 3.90
N GLY A 172 -9.53 -12.59 5.18
CA GLY A 172 -10.91 -12.86 5.62
C GLY A 172 -11.92 -11.76 5.27
N LYS A 173 -11.45 -10.51 5.15
CA LYS A 173 -12.22 -9.35 4.68
C LYS A 173 -12.19 -9.15 3.16
N GLY A 174 -11.55 -10.05 2.41
CA GLY A 174 -11.46 -10.00 0.95
C GLY A 174 -10.53 -8.90 0.42
N MET A 175 -9.64 -8.37 1.27
CA MET A 175 -8.59 -7.44 0.86
C MET A 175 -7.31 -8.20 0.54
N LYS A 176 -6.46 -7.57 -0.27
CA LYS A 176 -5.11 -8.02 -0.57
C LYS A 176 -4.17 -7.72 0.60
N PHE A 177 -3.24 -8.61 0.92
CA PHE A 177 -2.36 -8.46 2.09
C PHE A 177 -1.00 -7.85 1.74
N VAL A 178 -0.54 -6.91 2.56
CA VAL A 178 0.72 -6.19 2.37
C VAL A 178 1.67 -6.40 3.55
N THR A 179 2.94 -6.59 3.25
CA THR A 179 4.03 -6.56 4.24
C THR A 179 5.10 -5.58 3.77
N SER A 180 5.47 -4.64 4.64
CA SER A 180 6.52 -3.67 4.39
C SER A 180 7.82 -4.02 5.13
N PHE A 181 8.96 -3.88 4.44
CA PHE A 181 10.30 -4.19 4.94
C PHE A 181 11.24 -3.01 4.77
N HIS A 182 11.87 -2.61 5.86
CA HIS A 182 12.77 -1.46 5.92
C HIS A 182 14.17 -1.86 6.41
N LYS A 183 14.40 -3.17 6.60
CA LYS A 183 15.61 -3.72 7.22
C LYS A 183 16.90 -3.36 6.50
N ALA A 184 16.91 -3.09 5.19
CA ALA A 184 18.14 -2.87 4.43
C ALA A 184 19.09 -1.80 5.05
N ARG A 185 18.52 -0.77 5.68
CA ARG A 185 19.25 0.29 6.40
C ARG A 185 19.83 -0.16 7.76
N ASN A 186 19.33 -1.24 8.36
CA ASN A 186 19.73 -1.71 9.69
C ASN A 186 21.22 -2.08 9.75
N LEU A 187 21.78 -2.64 8.67
CA LEU A 187 23.18 -3.09 8.63
C LEU A 187 24.17 -1.98 9.01
N GLN A 188 25.00 -2.27 10.02
CA GLN A 188 26.10 -1.42 10.40
C GLN A 188 27.27 -1.59 9.41
N ILE A 189 27.64 -0.52 8.71
CA ILE A 189 28.72 -0.53 7.70
C ILE A 189 29.88 0.41 8.03
N PHE A 190 29.81 1.17 9.13
CA PHE A 190 30.77 2.22 9.47
C PHE A 190 31.57 1.95 10.74
N GLN A 191 31.65 0.69 11.22
CA GLN A 191 32.39 0.37 12.44
C GLN A 191 33.84 0.91 12.43
N GLN A 192 34.46 0.91 11.26
CA GLN A 192 35.87 1.27 11.05
C GLN A 192 36.08 2.73 10.60
N ASP A 193 35.03 3.53 10.42
CA ASP A 193 35.10 4.92 9.97
C ASP A 193 34.38 5.86 10.94
N SER A 194 35.13 6.39 11.90
CA SER A 194 34.59 7.30 12.93
C SER A 194 34.03 8.61 12.39
N THR A 195 34.34 8.96 11.15
CA THR A 195 33.76 10.17 10.51
C THR A 195 32.32 9.95 10.08
N LYS A 196 31.87 8.69 10.01
CA LYS A 196 30.55 8.27 9.53
C LYS A 196 29.72 7.56 10.57
N TRP A 197 30.14 7.55 11.84
CA TRP A 197 29.39 6.91 12.92
C TRP A 197 27.97 7.45 13.12
N LEU A 198 27.66 8.66 12.64
CA LEU A 198 26.33 9.25 12.64
C LEU A 198 25.67 9.29 11.26
N ASP A 199 26.28 8.69 10.24
CA ASP A 199 25.67 8.57 8.90
C ASP A 199 24.45 7.65 8.99
N ASP A 200 23.37 7.98 8.28
CA ASP A 200 22.09 7.28 8.35
C ASP A 200 21.95 6.16 7.32
N THR A 201 22.99 5.92 6.51
CA THR A 201 23.10 4.71 5.68
C THR A 201 23.16 3.45 6.53
N SER A 202 23.64 3.55 7.78
CA SER A 202 23.40 2.58 8.86
C SER A 202 22.38 3.16 9.83
N TYR A 203 21.31 2.42 10.13
CA TYR A 203 20.19 2.94 10.91
C TYR A 203 20.56 3.26 12.35
N PHE A 204 21.38 2.44 13.00
CA PHE A 204 21.91 2.78 14.32
C PHE A 204 23.26 3.49 14.19
N PRO A 205 23.50 4.57 14.97
CA PRO A 205 24.82 5.17 15.00
C PRO A 205 25.80 4.21 15.66
N TYR A 206 27.03 4.17 15.15
CA TYR A 206 28.07 3.36 15.76
C TYR A 206 28.73 4.13 16.91
N ASN A 207 28.61 3.61 18.13
CA ASN A 207 29.30 4.15 19.29
C ASN A 207 29.81 2.99 20.16
N PRO A 208 31.13 2.79 20.31
CA PRO A 208 31.69 1.69 21.09
C PRO A 208 31.26 1.62 22.56
N LYS A 209 30.62 2.67 23.07
CA LYS A 209 30.09 2.75 24.45
C LYS A 209 28.59 2.48 24.55
N MET A 210 27.92 2.22 23.43
CA MET A 210 26.47 2.02 23.36
C MET A 210 26.12 0.59 22.93
N PRO A 211 24.92 0.09 23.28
CA PRO A 211 24.40 -1.19 22.82
C PRO A 211 24.44 -1.37 21.29
N THR A 212 24.36 -0.27 20.53
CA THR A 212 24.39 -0.28 19.06
C THR A 212 25.69 -0.81 18.45
N ALA A 213 26.78 -0.86 19.23
CA ALA A 213 28.07 -1.44 18.83
C ALA A 213 28.35 -2.78 19.53
N SER A 214 27.34 -3.40 20.14
CA SER A 214 27.49 -4.67 20.84
C SER A 214 27.91 -5.79 19.89
N ASN A 215 28.79 -6.67 20.37
CA ASN A 215 29.16 -7.93 19.72
C ASN A 215 28.50 -9.14 20.42
N ASP A 216 27.56 -8.89 21.34
CA ASP A 216 26.74 -9.97 21.89
C ASP A 216 25.98 -10.67 20.74
N PRO A 217 25.98 -12.01 20.67
CA PRO A 217 25.46 -12.74 19.52
C PRO A 217 23.99 -12.44 19.19
N GLU A 218 23.17 -12.16 20.19
CA GLU A 218 21.76 -11.86 19.98
C GLU A 218 21.55 -10.37 19.77
N LEU A 219 22.12 -9.54 20.63
CA LEU A 219 21.93 -8.08 20.57
C LEU A 219 22.50 -7.46 19.29
N SER A 220 23.59 -8.01 18.76
CA SER A 220 24.18 -7.57 17.50
C SER A 220 23.23 -7.73 16.31
N ILE A 221 22.33 -8.72 16.34
CA ILE A 221 21.32 -8.93 15.28
C ILE A 221 20.32 -7.77 15.27
N LEU A 222 19.76 -7.38 16.43
CA LEU A 222 18.82 -6.25 16.54
C LEU A 222 19.42 -4.95 15.98
N TYR A 223 20.65 -4.66 16.36
CA TYR A 223 21.32 -3.41 15.98
C TYR A 223 22.03 -3.48 14.61
N GLY A 224 21.92 -4.59 13.89
CA GLY A 224 22.58 -4.78 12.60
C GLY A 224 24.10 -4.77 12.67
N ASN A 225 24.70 -4.91 13.86
CA ASN A 225 26.15 -4.92 14.07
C ASN A 225 26.73 -6.33 13.88
N ILE A 226 26.39 -6.95 12.75
CA ILE A 226 26.82 -8.27 12.35
C ILE A 226 27.62 -8.22 11.04
N GLU A 227 28.29 -9.32 10.71
CA GLU A 227 29.00 -9.46 9.45
C GLU A 227 28.04 -9.35 8.26
N LYS A 228 28.47 -8.64 7.22
CA LYS A 228 27.62 -8.30 6.07
C LYS A 228 26.98 -9.52 5.40
N GLU A 229 27.75 -10.59 5.24
CA GLU A 229 27.26 -11.80 4.57
C GLU A 229 26.18 -12.51 5.39
N VAL A 230 26.31 -12.48 6.73
CA VAL A 230 25.27 -13.00 7.64
C VAL A 230 24.02 -12.13 7.51
N PHE A 231 24.18 -10.81 7.49
CA PHE A 231 23.06 -9.89 7.29
C PHE A 231 22.32 -10.13 5.98
N TYR A 232 23.03 -10.26 4.85
CA TYR A 232 22.39 -10.49 3.55
C TYR A 232 21.67 -11.84 3.49
N SER A 233 22.26 -12.88 4.09
CA SER A 233 21.63 -14.20 4.22
C SER A 233 20.36 -14.12 5.06
N ASN A 234 20.40 -13.43 6.21
CA ASN A 234 19.23 -13.25 7.08
C ASN A 234 18.14 -12.44 6.40
N TRP A 235 18.50 -11.33 5.73
CA TRP A 235 17.56 -10.49 4.98
C TRP A 235 16.74 -11.31 3.97
N LEU A 236 17.40 -12.21 3.22
CA LEU A 236 16.71 -13.07 2.27
C LEU A 236 15.91 -14.18 2.97
N ALA A 237 16.45 -14.78 4.04
CA ALA A 237 15.76 -15.84 4.79
C ALA A 237 14.46 -15.35 5.42
N GLU A 238 14.47 -14.18 6.05
CA GLU A 238 13.29 -13.54 6.65
C GLU A 238 12.22 -13.21 5.61
N LEU A 239 12.62 -12.72 4.43
CA LEU A 239 11.67 -12.53 3.32
C LEU A 239 11.04 -13.85 2.89
N LYS A 240 11.83 -14.93 2.80
CA LYS A 240 11.31 -16.27 2.47
C LYS A 240 10.35 -16.79 3.53
N GLU A 241 10.64 -16.61 4.82
CA GLU A 241 9.73 -16.94 5.92
C GLU A 241 8.37 -16.26 5.72
N VAL A 242 8.37 -14.94 5.47
CA VAL A 242 7.12 -14.19 5.29
C VAL A 242 6.36 -14.62 4.03
N ILE A 243 7.08 -14.88 2.93
CA ILE A 243 6.49 -15.36 1.68
C ILE A 243 5.81 -16.72 1.87
N ASP A 244 6.48 -17.65 2.56
CA ASP A 244 6.01 -19.03 2.70
C ASP A 244 4.92 -19.18 3.77
N ASN A 245 4.97 -18.39 4.84
CA ASN A 245 4.01 -18.49 5.94
C ASN A 245 2.76 -17.63 5.71
N TYR A 246 2.90 -16.44 5.12
CA TYR A 246 1.83 -15.43 5.11
C TYR A 246 1.34 -15.03 3.72
N HIS A 247 2.06 -15.41 2.65
CA HIS A 247 1.64 -15.21 1.26
C HIS A 247 1.19 -13.76 0.95
N PRO A 248 2.01 -12.73 1.23
CA PRO A 248 1.64 -11.36 0.92
C PRO A 248 1.35 -11.20 -0.58
N ASP A 249 0.39 -10.33 -0.90
CA ASP A 249 0.08 -9.93 -2.27
C ASP A 249 0.97 -8.76 -2.72
N LEU A 250 1.48 -7.96 -1.77
CA LEU A 250 2.43 -6.88 -2.02
C LEU A 250 3.54 -6.92 -0.97
N ILE A 251 4.79 -6.96 -1.44
CA ILE A 251 5.97 -6.73 -0.61
C ILE A 251 6.51 -5.35 -0.94
N TYR A 252 6.57 -4.50 0.08
CA TYR A 252 7.08 -3.15 -0.03
C TYR A 252 8.50 -3.08 0.54
N PHE A 253 9.40 -2.40 -0.18
CA PHE A 253 10.72 -2.05 0.33
C PHE A 253 10.89 -0.55 0.52
N ASP A 254 11.32 -0.18 1.72
CA ASP A 254 11.84 1.15 2.01
C ASP A 254 13.28 1.32 1.47
N GLY A 255 13.84 2.52 1.60
CA GLY A 255 15.12 2.89 1.03
C GLY A 255 16.34 2.14 1.60
N LYS A 256 17.48 2.32 0.92
CA LYS A 256 18.77 1.63 1.13
C LYS A 256 18.81 0.21 0.62
N LEU A 257 17.87 -0.17 -0.23
CA LEU A 257 17.94 -1.45 -0.93
C LEU A 257 19.13 -1.49 -1.91
N ASP A 258 19.70 -0.32 -2.28
CA ASP A 258 20.99 -0.21 -2.97
C ASP A 258 22.19 -0.78 -2.17
N LYS A 259 22.04 -1.01 -0.86
CA LYS A 259 23.04 -1.65 -0.01
C LYS A 259 22.94 -3.18 0.03
N ILE A 260 21.84 -3.74 -0.48
CA ILE A 260 21.69 -5.19 -0.64
C ILE A 260 22.28 -5.59 -2.00
N PRO A 261 23.16 -6.60 -2.07
CA PRO A 261 23.72 -7.04 -3.35
C PRO A 261 22.64 -7.52 -4.32
N ASP A 262 22.81 -7.23 -5.61
CA ASP A 262 21.83 -7.60 -6.64
C ASP A 262 21.51 -9.09 -6.65
N THR A 263 22.49 -9.97 -6.36
CA THR A 263 22.27 -11.42 -6.29
C THR A 263 21.18 -11.80 -5.29
N TYR A 264 21.13 -11.12 -4.14
CA TYR A 264 20.10 -11.36 -3.12
C TYR A 264 18.75 -10.79 -3.54
N LYS A 265 18.72 -9.62 -4.18
CA LYS A 265 17.50 -8.99 -4.69
C LYS A 265 16.86 -9.77 -5.84
N GLU A 266 17.69 -10.30 -6.75
CA GLU A 266 17.27 -11.18 -7.84
C GLU A 266 16.72 -12.50 -7.30
N GLU A 267 17.39 -13.09 -6.30
CA GLU A 267 16.92 -14.32 -5.65
C GLU A 267 15.59 -14.10 -4.92
N PHE A 268 15.45 -13.00 -4.18
CA PHE A 268 14.19 -12.60 -3.56
C PHE A 268 13.07 -12.49 -4.61
N ALA A 269 13.28 -11.71 -5.67
CA ALA A 269 12.24 -11.43 -6.66
C ALA A 269 11.82 -12.72 -7.38
N ALA A 270 12.78 -13.54 -7.80
CA ALA A 270 12.50 -14.84 -8.41
C ALA A 270 11.76 -15.77 -7.44
N TYR A 271 12.17 -15.83 -6.18
CA TYR A 271 11.51 -16.67 -5.18
C TYR A 271 10.06 -16.23 -4.97
N TYR A 272 9.83 -14.95 -4.72
CA TYR A 272 8.51 -14.42 -4.44
C TYR A 272 7.54 -14.62 -5.60
N ILE A 273 7.97 -14.28 -6.82
CA ILE A 273 7.14 -14.45 -8.03
C ILE A 273 6.84 -15.93 -8.26
N ASN A 274 7.84 -16.82 -8.25
CA ASN A 274 7.64 -18.23 -8.56
C ASN A 274 6.75 -18.93 -7.52
N GLN A 275 6.98 -18.69 -6.23
CA GLN A 275 6.20 -19.30 -5.15
C GLN A 275 4.74 -18.84 -5.20
N SER A 276 4.52 -17.56 -5.48
CA SER A 276 3.16 -17.00 -5.56
C SER A 276 2.42 -17.45 -6.81
N LEU A 277 3.08 -17.54 -7.96
CA LEU A 277 2.48 -18.08 -9.17
C LEU A 277 2.14 -19.57 -9.05
N ALA A 278 2.91 -20.36 -8.30
CA ALA A 278 2.56 -21.74 -7.97
C ALA A 278 1.23 -21.86 -7.19
N ARG A 279 0.80 -20.77 -6.54
CA ARG A 279 -0.48 -20.63 -5.82
C ARG A 279 -1.55 -19.86 -6.61
N ASN A 280 -1.31 -19.53 -7.88
CA ASN A 280 -2.17 -18.65 -8.70
C ASN A 280 -2.35 -17.25 -8.08
N GLN A 281 -1.30 -16.71 -7.48
CA GLN A 281 -1.27 -15.39 -6.86
C GLN A 281 -0.37 -14.46 -7.68
N GLU A 282 -0.96 -13.43 -8.26
CA GLU A 282 -0.21 -12.31 -8.83
C GLU A 282 0.20 -11.34 -7.72
N VAL A 283 1.48 -11.02 -7.66
CA VAL A 283 2.09 -10.24 -6.59
C VAL A 283 2.70 -8.93 -7.08
N VAL A 284 2.89 -7.99 -6.15
CA VAL A 284 3.53 -6.70 -6.39
C VAL A 284 4.78 -6.59 -5.54
N ILE A 285 5.85 -6.06 -6.14
CA ILE A 285 7.06 -5.63 -5.43
C ILE A 285 7.13 -4.12 -5.59
N THR A 286 7.29 -3.37 -4.49
CA THR A 286 7.51 -1.91 -4.56
C THR A 286 8.90 -1.54 -4.03
N HIS A 287 9.41 -0.39 -4.46
CA HIS A 287 10.71 0.13 -4.04
C HIS A 287 10.76 1.66 -4.05
N LYS A 288 11.69 2.24 -3.29
CA LYS A 288 12.02 3.67 -3.35
C LYS A 288 13.05 3.97 -4.45
N GLU A 289 12.93 5.13 -5.09
CA GLU A 289 13.98 5.82 -5.89
C GLU A 289 14.86 4.95 -6.81
N GLY A 290 14.28 4.08 -7.63
CA GLY A 290 15.04 3.32 -8.63
C GLY A 290 16.00 2.26 -8.05
N GLU A 291 15.83 1.89 -6.78
CA GLU A 291 16.63 0.85 -6.12
C GLU A 291 16.32 -0.58 -6.63
N LEU A 292 15.24 -0.76 -7.43
CA LEU A 292 14.94 -1.95 -8.22
C LEU A 292 14.56 -1.60 -9.67
N PRO A 293 14.71 -2.55 -10.62
CA PRO A 293 14.22 -2.35 -11.98
C PRO A 293 12.69 -2.20 -12.04
N LYS A 294 12.21 -1.16 -12.73
CA LYS A 294 10.78 -0.93 -12.98
C LYS A 294 10.09 -2.02 -13.80
N SER A 295 10.85 -2.86 -14.49
CA SER A 295 10.33 -3.98 -15.27
C SER A 295 9.85 -5.16 -14.42
N VAL A 296 10.09 -5.14 -13.11
CA VAL A 296 9.63 -6.19 -12.18
C VAL A 296 9.04 -5.60 -10.89
N SER A 297 9.11 -4.29 -10.71
CA SER A 297 8.69 -3.62 -9.49
C SER A 297 8.05 -2.27 -9.79
N VAL A 298 7.18 -1.83 -8.87
CA VAL A 298 6.50 -0.54 -8.92
C VAL A 298 7.29 0.47 -8.10
N GLU A 299 7.60 1.62 -8.70
CA GLU A 299 8.24 2.72 -7.97
C GLU A 299 7.25 3.35 -7.00
N ASP A 300 7.72 3.58 -5.78
CA ASP A 300 6.97 4.19 -4.70
C ASP A 300 7.58 5.54 -4.28
N PHE A 301 6.73 6.55 -4.10
CA PHE A 301 7.14 7.91 -3.76
C PHE A 301 6.67 8.31 -2.35
N GLU A 302 7.59 8.37 -1.38
CA GLU A 302 7.30 8.81 0.00
C GLU A 302 6.69 10.20 0.07
N LYS A 303 5.47 10.31 0.61
CA LYS A 303 4.73 11.57 0.73
C LYS A 303 4.82 12.37 -0.57
N GLY A 304 4.71 11.64 -1.68
CA GLY A 304 5.20 12.01 -3.00
C GLY A 304 4.13 11.84 -4.06
N ARG A 305 4.31 12.53 -5.18
CA ARG A 305 3.31 12.56 -6.26
C ARG A 305 3.96 12.84 -7.60
N MET A 306 3.28 12.45 -8.67
CA MET A 306 3.63 12.90 -10.03
C MET A 306 2.93 14.22 -10.37
N ASN A 307 3.59 15.09 -11.14
CA ASN A 307 3.01 16.35 -11.61
C ASN A 307 2.33 16.25 -12.98
N LYS A 308 2.34 15.07 -13.59
CA LYS A 308 1.77 14.76 -14.91
C LYS A 308 1.28 13.31 -14.94
N ILE A 309 0.50 12.97 -15.97
CA ILE A 309 0.17 11.57 -16.29
C ILE A 309 1.45 10.82 -16.65
N THR A 310 1.61 9.61 -16.12
CA THR A 310 2.73 8.71 -16.43
C THR A 310 2.25 7.48 -17.18
N GLU A 311 3.16 6.86 -17.92
CA GLU A 311 2.95 5.55 -18.55
C GLU A 311 3.06 4.43 -17.50
N ASP A 312 4.15 4.46 -16.74
CA ASP A 312 4.35 3.55 -15.62
C ASP A 312 3.30 3.80 -14.53
N TYR A 313 2.79 2.70 -13.97
CA TYR A 313 1.99 2.73 -12.76
C TYR A 313 2.91 2.93 -11.55
N TRP A 314 2.46 3.69 -10.56
CA TRP A 314 3.27 4.04 -9.39
C TRP A 314 2.45 3.95 -8.11
N LEU A 315 3.14 3.80 -6.99
CA LEU A 315 2.58 3.88 -5.65
C LEU A 315 3.07 5.16 -4.98
N THR A 316 2.27 5.70 -4.07
CA THR A 316 2.78 6.57 -3.02
C THR A 316 2.26 6.11 -1.68
N ASP A 317 3.14 6.09 -0.72
CA ASP A 317 2.82 6.07 0.69
C ASP A 317 2.58 7.49 1.23
N GLU A 318 1.45 7.64 1.90
CA GLU A 318 1.06 8.84 2.64
C GLU A 318 0.68 8.43 4.06
N THR A 319 0.50 9.36 4.98
CA THR A 319 0.09 9.06 6.35
C THR A 319 -1.08 9.93 6.81
N VAL A 320 -1.94 9.39 7.69
CA VAL A 320 -2.98 10.19 8.36
C VAL A 320 -2.39 11.29 9.23
N SER A 321 -1.13 11.14 9.64
CA SER A 321 -0.44 12.04 10.55
C SER A 321 0.31 13.20 9.86
N VAL A 322 0.79 14.13 10.67
CA VAL A 322 1.72 15.19 10.29
C VAL A 322 3.00 14.98 11.09
N GLY A 323 4.13 14.84 10.41
CA GLY A 323 5.43 14.56 11.04
C GLY A 323 5.81 13.08 10.96
N SER A 324 5.40 12.29 11.95
CA SER A 324 5.84 10.89 12.12
C SER A 324 4.92 9.85 11.48
N TRP A 325 5.47 8.70 11.08
CA TRP A 325 4.70 7.53 10.69
C TRP A 325 4.14 6.74 11.88
N SER A 326 4.82 6.71 13.03
CA SER A 326 4.36 6.02 14.24
C SER A 326 3.61 6.94 15.19
N TYR A 327 2.93 6.35 16.19
CA TYR A 327 2.20 7.12 17.18
C TYR A 327 3.14 7.98 18.04
N THR A 328 2.74 9.23 18.28
CA THR A 328 3.31 10.10 19.32
C THR A 328 2.19 10.77 20.11
N HIS A 329 2.47 11.17 21.35
CA HIS A 329 1.46 11.85 22.18
C HIS A 329 0.93 13.17 21.59
N ASP A 330 1.75 13.85 20.78
CA ASP A 330 1.47 15.13 20.14
C ASP A 330 1.18 15.01 18.64
N LEU A 331 0.89 13.80 18.15
CA LEU A 331 0.74 13.51 16.73
C LEU A 331 -0.37 14.35 16.10
N GLY A 332 0.03 15.30 15.25
CA GLY A 332 -0.90 16.05 14.40
C GLY A 332 -1.50 15.15 13.33
N LEU A 333 -2.73 15.43 12.89
CA LEU A 333 -3.43 14.65 11.86
C LEU A 333 -3.86 15.53 10.69
N LYS A 334 -3.85 14.95 9.49
CA LYS A 334 -4.53 15.49 8.31
C LYS A 334 -6.04 15.30 8.44
N THR A 335 -6.82 16.04 7.67
CA THR A 335 -8.27 15.82 7.57
C THR A 335 -8.57 14.72 6.55
N ALA A 336 -9.76 14.11 6.64
CA ALA A 336 -10.23 13.18 5.61
C ALA A 336 -10.34 13.85 4.23
N ASP A 337 -10.75 15.12 4.19
CA ASP A 337 -10.85 15.94 2.97
C ASP A 337 -9.50 16.03 2.24
N GLU A 338 -8.43 16.37 2.97
CA GLU A 338 -7.07 16.43 2.42
C GLU A 338 -6.64 15.09 1.81
N ILE A 339 -6.98 13.97 2.46
CA ILE A 339 -6.61 12.63 1.98
C ILE A 339 -7.44 12.22 0.77
N ILE A 340 -8.73 12.58 0.72
CA ILE A 340 -9.61 12.34 -0.44
C ILE A 340 -9.10 13.10 -1.66
N ASP A 341 -8.72 14.37 -1.49
CA ASP A 341 -8.18 15.19 -2.58
C ASP A 341 -6.87 14.63 -3.12
N LEU A 342 -5.98 14.20 -2.22
CA LEU A 342 -4.73 13.53 -2.59
C LEU A 342 -5.00 12.25 -3.38
N LEU A 343 -5.93 11.40 -2.91
CA LEU A 343 -6.31 10.18 -3.62
C LEU A 343 -6.81 10.48 -5.04
N ALA A 344 -7.66 11.49 -5.21
CA ALA A 344 -8.17 11.89 -6.52
C ALA A 344 -7.05 12.40 -7.44
N ASP A 345 -6.09 13.18 -6.93
CA ASP A 345 -4.93 13.68 -7.69
C ASP A 345 -3.98 12.55 -8.10
N ILE A 346 -3.73 11.58 -7.22
CA ILE A 346 -2.87 10.42 -7.46
C ILE A 346 -3.50 9.52 -8.54
N VAL A 347 -4.77 9.17 -8.39
CA VAL A 347 -5.47 8.25 -9.30
C VAL A 347 -5.62 8.84 -10.70
N SER A 348 -5.85 10.16 -10.83
CA SER A 348 -5.94 10.81 -12.13
C SER A 348 -4.62 10.86 -12.90
N LYS A 349 -3.49 10.57 -12.24
CA LYS A 349 -2.14 10.55 -12.80
C LYS A 349 -1.51 9.15 -12.83
N ASN A 350 -2.34 8.11 -12.85
CA ASN A 350 -1.92 6.71 -12.99
C ASN A 350 -1.22 6.11 -11.76
N GLY A 351 -1.57 6.59 -10.56
CA GLY A 351 -1.02 6.08 -9.30
C GLY A 351 -2.04 5.36 -8.42
N ALA A 352 -1.52 4.66 -7.41
CA ALA A 352 -2.24 4.19 -6.22
C ALA A 352 -1.69 4.87 -4.95
N MET A 353 -2.49 4.92 -3.89
CA MET A 353 -2.10 5.46 -2.59
C MET A 353 -2.17 4.36 -1.51
N MET A 354 -1.11 4.25 -0.71
CA MET A 354 -1.07 3.43 0.49
C MET A 354 -0.99 4.35 1.72
N LEU A 355 -2.06 4.40 2.50
CA LEU A 355 -2.18 5.32 3.63
C LEU A 355 -1.75 4.64 4.93
N ASN A 356 -0.76 5.21 5.61
CA ASN A 356 -0.33 4.79 6.92
C ASN A 356 -1.28 5.26 8.02
N VAL A 357 -1.55 4.38 8.99
CA VAL A 357 -2.04 4.72 10.32
C VAL A 357 -0.97 4.48 11.38
N SER A 358 -1.16 5.09 12.54
CA SER A 358 -0.20 5.15 13.64
C SER A 358 -0.83 4.59 14.93
N PRO A 359 -0.88 3.26 15.10
CA PRO A 359 -1.40 2.63 16.31
C PRO A 359 -0.52 2.92 17.55
N MET A 360 -1.15 2.96 18.72
CA MET A 360 -0.44 3.02 20.01
C MET A 360 0.24 1.69 20.32
N GLU A 361 1.23 1.67 21.21
CA GLU A 361 2.01 0.49 21.60
C GLU A 361 1.17 -0.71 22.07
N ASN A 362 -0.01 -0.43 22.62
CA ASN A 362 -0.95 -1.46 23.05
C ASN A 362 -1.79 -2.07 21.92
N GLY A 363 -1.71 -1.55 20.69
CA GLY A 363 -2.40 -2.07 19.51
C GLY A 363 -3.71 -1.36 19.14
N ILE A 364 -4.11 -0.33 19.88
CA ILE A 364 -5.26 0.50 19.49
C ILE A 364 -4.84 1.50 18.41
N ILE A 365 -5.57 1.52 17.30
CA ILE A 365 -5.58 2.68 16.38
C ILE A 365 -6.41 3.78 17.05
N PRO A 366 -5.85 4.97 17.35
CA PRO A 366 -6.59 6.04 18.01
C PRO A 366 -7.90 6.44 17.33
N GLU A 367 -8.95 6.73 18.10
CA GLU A 367 -10.31 7.03 17.60
C GLU A 367 -10.33 8.16 16.56
N ASN A 368 -9.50 9.19 16.73
CA ASN A 368 -9.37 10.29 15.77
C ASN A 368 -8.84 9.83 14.40
N GLN A 369 -7.95 8.84 14.35
CA GLN A 369 -7.49 8.21 13.11
C GLN A 369 -8.57 7.29 12.53
N GLN A 370 -9.28 6.53 13.38
CA GLN A 370 -10.40 5.69 12.94
C GLN A 370 -11.48 6.54 12.25
N GLN A 371 -11.84 7.70 12.83
CA GLN A 371 -12.84 8.59 12.26
C GLN A 371 -12.43 9.15 10.89
N ILE A 372 -11.14 9.46 10.69
CA ILE A 372 -10.63 9.85 9.37
C ILE A 372 -10.85 8.73 8.36
N LEU A 373 -10.46 7.50 8.72
CA LEU A 373 -10.63 6.33 7.85
C LEU A 373 -12.09 6.05 7.51
N LEU A 374 -12.99 6.11 8.50
CA LEU A 374 -14.42 5.90 8.29
C LEU A 374 -15.01 6.99 7.38
N THR A 375 -14.59 8.24 7.55
CA THR A 375 -15.03 9.36 6.70
C THR A 375 -14.57 9.18 5.24
N ILE A 376 -13.34 8.70 5.02
CA ILE A 376 -12.84 8.33 3.69
C ILE A 376 -13.67 7.18 3.10
N GLY A 377 -13.99 6.18 3.92
CA GLY A 377 -14.84 5.05 3.55
C GLY A 377 -16.24 5.47 3.09
N ASP A 378 -16.90 6.35 3.84
CA ASP A 378 -18.22 6.89 3.48
C ASP A 378 -18.18 7.62 2.13
N TRP A 379 -17.12 8.40 1.88
CA TRP A 379 -16.91 9.05 0.60
C TRP A 379 -16.71 8.03 -0.54
N LEU A 380 -15.86 7.02 -0.34
CA LEU A 380 -15.58 5.96 -1.32
C LEU A 380 -16.80 5.05 -1.57
N ASN A 381 -17.69 4.87 -0.61
CA ASN A 381 -18.94 4.14 -0.81
C ASN A 381 -19.85 4.84 -1.84
N THR A 382 -19.85 6.17 -1.84
CA THR A 382 -20.65 6.97 -2.77
C THR A 382 -19.93 7.19 -4.10
N ASN A 383 -18.64 7.53 -4.03
CA ASN A 383 -17.87 8.06 -5.15
C ASN A 383 -16.86 7.06 -5.75
N GLY A 384 -16.76 5.85 -5.18
CA GLY A 384 -15.75 4.85 -5.52
C GLY A 384 -15.80 4.38 -6.97
N GLU A 385 -16.92 4.54 -7.69
CA GLU A 385 -16.99 4.26 -9.13
C GLU A 385 -16.01 5.13 -9.95
N ALA A 386 -15.68 6.32 -9.46
CA ALA A 386 -14.71 7.23 -10.09
C ALA A 386 -13.25 6.93 -9.71
N ILE A 387 -13.02 5.99 -8.78
CA ILE A 387 -11.69 5.63 -8.29
C ILE A 387 -11.35 4.19 -8.67
N TYR A 388 -12.12 3.22 -8.17
CA TYR A 388 -11.81 1.81 -8.36
C TYR A 388 -12.05 1.37 -9.80
N GLY A 389 -11.06 0.65 -10.36
CA GLY A 389 -11.09 0.19 -11.74
C GLY A 389 -11.08 1.31 -12.79
N SER A 390 -10.78 2.56 -12.40
CA SER A 390 -10.63 3.67 -13.35
C SER A 390 -9.21 3.70 -13.94
N SER A 391 -9.10 4.27 -15.14
CA SER A 391 -7.85 4.68 -15.75
C SER A 391 -7.74 6.20 -15.78
N THR A 392 -6.57 6.71 -16.19
CA THR A 392 -6.43 8.13 -16.51
C THR A 392 -7.31 8.51 -17.70
N TRP A 393 -7.75 9.76 -17.71
CA TRP A 393 -8.28 10.40 -18.91
C TRP A 393 -7.18 11.21 -19.61
N LYS A 394 -7.47 11.78 -20.78
CA LYS A 394 -6.52 12.59 -21.57
C LYS A 394 -5.95 13.78 -20.79
N VAL A 395 -6.76 14.36 -19.90
CA VAL A 395 -6.40 15.45 -19.01
C VAL A 395 -6.56 14.92 -17.59
N PHE A 396 -5.55 15.03 -16.72
CA PHE A 396 -5.64 14.53 -15.34
C PHE A 396 -6.43 15.47 -14.42
N GLY A 397 -6.50 16.76 -14.77
CA GLY A 397 -7.15 17.77 -13.96
C GLY A 397 -7.02 19.19 -14.50
N GLU A 398 -7.77 20.09 -13.89
CA GLU A 398 -7.74 21.54 -14.09
C GLU A 398 -7.85 22.26 -12.73
N GLY A 399 -7.59 23.57 -12.72
CA GLY A 399 -7.68 24.40 -11.53
C GLY A 399 -6.42 25.22 -11.25
N PRO A 400 -6.49 26.10 -10.24
CA PRO A 400 -5.37 26.97 -9.86
C PRO A 400 -4.25 26.22 -9.14
N THR A 401 -4.53 25.09 -8.48
CA THR A 401 -3.56 24.38 -7.65
C THR A 401 -2.67 23.50 -8.52
N LYS A 402 -1.38 23.87 -8.60
CA LYS A 402 -0.40 23.17 -9.43
C LYS A 402 0.71 22.57 -8.58
N GLN A 403 1.13 21.38 -8.98
CA GLN A 403 2.35 20.76 -8.48
C GLN A 403 3.49 21.04 -9.46
N GLU A 404 4.53 21.73 -9.02
CA GLU A 404 5.61 22.15 -9.91
C GLU A 404 6.53 20.99 -10.33
N LYS A 405 6.75 20.01 -9.45
CA LYS A 405 7.67 18.89 -9.69
C LYS A 405 7.08 17.54 -9.29
N SER A 406 7.60 16.47 -9.88
CA SER A 406 7.37 15.10 -9.39
C SER A 406 8.43 14.72 -8.34
N GLY A 407 8.12 13.77 -7.47
CA GLY A 407 9.08 13.17 -6.54
C GLY A 407 8.54 12.96 -5.13
N MET A 408 9.44 12.67 -4.21
CA MET A 408 9.18 12.41 -2.79
C MET A 408 9.21 13.68 -1.94
N PHE A 409 8.63 13.60 -0.75
CA PHE A 409 8.59 14.63 0.28
C PHE A 409 8.16 15.99 -0.28
N LEU A 410 7.01 15.99 -0.94
CA LEU A 410 6.48 17.20 -1.53
C LEU A 410 5.75 18.04 -0.49
N ASP A 411 5.78 19.35 -0.69
CA ASP A 411 5.02 20.28 0.14
C ASP A 411 3.52 19.96 0.07
N LYS A 412 2.81 20.32 1.14
CA LYS A 412 1.36 20.22 1.19
C LYS A 412 0.75 21.07 0.08
N LEU A 413 -0.17 20.46 -0.68
CA LEU A 413 -1.07 21.17 -1.58
C LEU A 413 -2.42 21.30 -0.88
N THR A 414 -3.04 22.47 -1.01
CA THR A 414 -4.39 22.72 -0.53
C THR A 414 -5.27 22.95 -1.73
N TYR A 415 -6.11 21.97 -2.04
CA TYR A 415 -7.06 22.05 -3.14
C TYR A 415 -8.31 22.84 -2.71
N THR A 416 -9.08 23.25 -3.71
CA THR A 416 -10.33 23.98 -3.52
C THR A 416 -11.38 23.49 -4.52
N ALA A 417 -12.62 23.96 -4.37
CA ALA A 417 -13.70 23.71 -5.34
C ALA A 417 -13.42 24.24 -6.78
N GLN A 418 -12.30 24.93 -7.02
CA GLN A 418 -11.83 25.32 -8.35
C GLN A 418 -10.93 24.26 -8.99
N ASP A 419 -10.49 23.26 -8.23
CA ASP A 419 -9.65 22.17 -8.68
C ASP A 419 -10.52 20.96 -9.04
N VAL A 420 -10.23 20.36 -10.19
CA VAL A 420 -10.94 19.17 -10.67
C VAL A 420 -9.91 18.12 -11.06
N ARG A 421 -10.20 16.85 -10.77
CA ARG A 421 -9.44 15.68 -11.21
C ARG A 421 -10.30 14.77 -12.04
N TYR A 422 -9.71 14.23 -13.11
CA TYR A 422 -10.46 13.41 -14.07
C TYR A 422 -9.96 11.97 -14.09
N THR A 423 -10.91 11.05 -14.06
CA THR A 423 -10.67 9.62 -14.30
C THR A 423 -11.64 9.12 -15.37
N LYS A 424 -11.39 7.92 -15.88
CA LYS A 424 -12.21 7.30 -16.93
C LYS A 424 -12.46 5.83 -16.63
N ARG A 425 -13.67 5.35 -16.95
CA ARG A 425 -14.00 3.93 -16.99
C ARG A 425 -14.88 3.63 -18.20
N GLY A 426 -14.41 2.80 -19.12
CA GLY A 426 -15.10 2.57 -20.40
C GLY A 426 -15.21 3.88 -21.18
N ASN A 427 -16.42 4.30 -21.55
CA ASN A 427 -16.67 5.62 -22.17
C ASN A 427 -17.12 6.68 -21.16
N THR A 428 -17.23 6.36 -19.87
CA THR A 428 -17.63 7.32 -18.84
C THR A 428 -16.41 8.08 -18.33
N ILE A 429 -16.52 9.41 -18.29
CA ILE A 429 -15.54 10.29 -17.68
C ILE A 429 -16.09 10.74 -16.33
N TYR A 430 -15.25 10.78 -15.31
CA TYR A 430 -15.60 11.31 -14.00
C TYR A 430 -14.81 12.58 -13.76
N ALA A 431 -15.51 13.65 -13.36
CA ALA A 431 -14.90 14.89 -12.91
C ALA A 431 -15.10 14.99 -11.39
N ILE A 432 -14.01 14.84 -10.66
CA ILE A 432 -13.94 14.90 -9.20
C ILE A 432 -13.57 16.34 -8.83
N VAL A 433 -14.56 17.13 -8.41
CA VAL A 433 -14.34 18.53 -7.99
C VAL A 433 -13.92 18.52 -6.52
N LEU A 434 -12.75 19.08 -6.22
CA LEU A 434 -12.05 18.96 -4.92
C LEU A 434 -12.55 19.97 -3.88
N GLY A 435 -13.86 19.98 -3.67
CA GLY A 435 -14.57 20.86 -2.75
C GLY A 435 -15.95 21.25 -3.26
N TRP A 436 -16.85 21.62 -2.35
CA TRP A 436 -18.18 22.09 -2.74
C TRP A 436 -18.20 23.59 -3.08
N PRO A 437 -18.57 24.00 -4.32
CA PRO A 437 -18.60 25.41 -4.73
C PRO A 437 -19.86 26.17 -4.27
N GLY A 438 -20.77 25.50 -3.54
CA GLY A 438 -22.07 26.03 -3.14
C GLY A 438 -23.24 25.41 -3.90
N ASN A 439 -24.45 25.63 -3.39
CA ASN A 439 -25.69 25.11 -3.97
C ASN A 439 -26.16 26.03 -5.09
N ASP A 440 -26.74 25.45 -6.14
CA ASP A 440 -27.19 26.16 -7.33
C ASP A 440 -26.09 27.04 -7.97
N THR A 441 -24.82 26.64 -7.80
CA THR A 441 -23.65 27.35 -8.30
C THR A 441 -23.32 26.90 -9.73
N PRO A 442 -23.26 27.81 -10.71
CA PRO A 442 -22.78 27.49 -12.05
C PRO A 442 -21.30 27.07 -12.03
N ILE A 443 -20.98 25.98 -12.72
CA ILE A 443 -19.62 25.51 -12.91
C ILE A 443 -19.33 25.28 -14.41
N THR A 444 -18.07 25.46 -14.79
CA THR A 444 -17.58 25.15 -16.14
C THR A 444 -16.38 24.21 -16.02
N LEU A 445 -16.51 23.01 -16.59
CA LEU A 445 -15.41 22.06 -16.75
C LEU A 445 -14.71 22.36 -18.08
N SER A 446 -13.64 23.14 -18.01
CA SER A 446 -12.96 23.74 -19.17
C SER A 446 -12.18 22.72 -20.01
N SER A 447 -11.77 21.59 -19.42
CA SER A 447 -11.10 20.49 -20.15
C SER A 447 -12.08 19.63 -20.93
N VAL A 448 -13.36 19.61 -20.55
CA VAL A 448 -14.40 18.82 -21.23
C VAL A 448 -15.06 19.69 -22.30
N THR A 449 -14.43 19.76 -23.48
CA THR A 449 -14.96 20.53 -24.62
C THR A 449 -15.50 19.62 -25.71
N SER A 450 -16.38 20.17 -26.56
CA SER A 450 -16.85 19.49 -27.78
C SER A 450 -15.72 19.02 -28.68
N LYS A 451 -14.60 19.77 -28.71
CA LYS A 451 -13.39 19.38 -29.45
C LYS A 451 -12.70 18.16 -28.83
N VAL A 452 -12.41 18.19 -27.53
CA VAL A 452 -11.67 17.12 -26.84
C VAL A 452 -12.44 15.79 -26.89
N LEU A 453 -13.77 15.84 -26.70
CA LEU A 453 -14.62 14.65 -26.85
C LEU A 453 -14.69 14.19 -28.31
N GLY A 454 -14.81 15.12 -29.26
CA GLY A 454 -14.88 14.84 -30.69
C GLY A 454 -13.61 14.17 -31.25
N GLU A 455 -12.45 14.42 -30.68
CA GLU A 455 -11.19 13.73 -31.03
C GLU A 455 -11.26 12.21 -30.78
N ASP A 456 -12.09 11.76 -29.83
CA ASP A 456 -12.34 10.33 -29.56
C ASP A 456 -13.66 9.83 -30.19
N GLY A 457 -14.33 10.68 -30.97
CA GLY A 457 -15.67 10.42 -31.48
C GLY A 457 -16.74 10.33 -30.40
N LEU A 458 -16.52 10.94 -29.23
CA LEU A 458 -17.46 10.86 -28.11
C LEU A 458 -18.47 12.02 -28.11
N SER A 459 -19.69 11.71 -27.69
CA SER A 459 -20.75 12.69 -27.40
C SER A 459 -21.35 12.43 -26.03
N ILE A 460 -21.67 13.48 -25.28
CA ILE A 460 -22.30 13.37 -23.95
C ILE A 460 -23.73 12.88 -24.12
N GLU A 461 -24.07 11.79 -23.44
CA GLU A 461 -25.43 11.25 -23.37
C GLU A 461 -26.15 11.74 -22.12
N LYS A 462 -25.46 11.73 -20.97
CA LYS A 462 -26.04 12.11 -19.69
C LYS A 462 -24.98 12.68 -18.75
N ILE A 463 -25.39 13.65 -17.96
CA ILE A 463 -24.66 14.17 -16.80
C ILE A 463 -25.45 13.82 -15.55
N SER A 464 -24.76 13.31 -14.53
CA SER A 464 -25.32 13.12 -13.19
C SER A 464 -24.25 13.40 -12.13
N ILE A 465 -24.67 13.52 -10.88
CA ILE A 465 -23.75 13.62 -9.73
C ILE A 465 -23.92 12.37 -8.89
N LEU A 466 -22.81 11.70 -8.55
CA LEU A 466 -22.86 10.53 -7.68
C LEU A 466 -23.40 10.92 -6.30
N GLY A 467 -24.29 10.12 -5.73
CA GLY A 467 -25.00 10.44 -4.48
C GLY A 467 -26.17 11.40 -4.63
N SER A 468 -26.58 11.76 -5.86
CA SER A 468 -27.73 12.63 -6.12
C SER A 468 -28.66 12.07 -7.20
N ASP A 469 -29.97 12.15 -6.94
CA ASP A 469 -31.02 11.86 -7.92
C ASP A 469 -31.51 13.12 -8.65
N GLN A 470 -30.93 14.29 -8.37
CA GLN A 470 -31.34 15.53 -9.04
C GLN A 470 -30.93 15.50 -10.52
N ASP A 471 -31.87 15.85 -11.41
CA ASP A 471 -31.56 16.07 -12.82
C ASP A 471 -30.61 17.25 -12.98
N ILE A 472 -29.54 17.06 -13.76
CA ILE A 472 -28.50 18.06 -13.99
C ILE A 472 -28.53 18.51 -15.46
N PRO A 473 -29.21 19.63 -15.78
CA PRO A 473 -29.12 20.23 -17.10
C PRO A 473 -27.68 20.66 -17.40
N PHE A 474 -27.26 20.46 -18.65
CA PHE A 474 -25.93 20.85 -19.09
C PHE A 474 -25.95 21.45 -20.49
N SER A 475 -24.91 22.21 -20.81
CA SER A 475 -24.56 22.61 -22.17
C SER A 475 -23.08 22.36 -22.43
N LEU A 476 -22.75 22.04 -23.67
CA LEU A 476 -21.38 21.77 -24.10
C LEU A 476 -21.05 22.67 -25.28
N ASP A 477 -19.98 23.44 -25.17
CA ASP A 477 -19.48 24.29 -26.26
C ASP A 477 -17.95 24.18 -26.39
N THR A 478 -17.31 25.23 -26.93
CA THR A 478 -15.85 25.30 -27.09
C THR A 478 -15.13 25.78 -25.82
N GLU A 479 -15.85 26.37 -24.87
CA GLU A 479 -15.31 26.85 -23.59
C GLU A 479 -15.34 25.75 -22.52
N GLY A 480 -16.25 24.78 -22.63
CA GLY A 480 -16.31 23.61 -21.75
C GLY A 480 -17.71 23.04 -21.57
N LEU A 481 -17.82 22.10 -20.63
CA LEU A 481 -19.08 21.55 -20.16
C LEU A 481 -19.59 22.44 -19.02
N LYS A 482 -20.76 23.04 -19.20
CA LYS A 482 -21.41 23.96 -18.27
C LYS A 482 -22.59 23.27 -17.62
N LEU A 483 -22.66 23.34 -16.29
CA LEU A 483 -23.78 22.83 -15.49
C LEU A 483 -23.92 23.63 -14.20
N THR A 484 -24.99 23.39 -13.45
CA THR A 484 -25.21 24.00 -12.13
C THR A 484 -25.21 22.91 -11.08
N THR A 485 -24.54 23.16 -9.94
CA THR A 485 -24.56 22.21 -8.83
C THR A 485 -25.98 22.03 -8.28
N PRO A 486 -26.26 20.87 -7.65
CA PRO A 486 -27.53 20.61 -6.98
C PRO A 486 -27.93 21.69 -5.98
N SER A 487 -29.24 21.77 -5.74
CA SER A 487 -29.85 22.70 -4.77
C SER A 487 -29.55 22.35 -3.31
N GLN A 488 -29.05 21.14 -3.07
CA GLN A 488 -28.59 20.65 -1.79
C GLN A 488 -27.15 20.18 -1.89
N THR A 489 -26.39 20.39 -0.83
CA THR A 489 -25.01 19.89 -0.72
C THR A 489 -25.02 18.37 -0.74
N ILE A 490 -24.26 17.77 -1.65
CA ILE A 490 -24.13 16.31 -1.76
C ILE A 490 -23.02 15.82 -0.84
N ASP A 491 -21.85 16.44 -0.95
CA ASP A 491 -20.71 16.28 -0.05
C ASP A 491 -20.01 17.64 0.05
N ASP A 492 -19.56 18.01 1.24
CA ASP A 492 -18.82 19.26 1.48
C ASP A 492 -17.32 19.14 1.18
N LYS A 493 -16.82 17.90 1.03
CA LYS A 493 -15.49 17.53 0.52
C LYS A 493 -15.48 17.54 -1.01
N ALA A 494 -14.79 16.58 -1.63
CA ALA A 494 -14.90 16.35 -3.07
C ALA A 494 -16.25 15.75 -3.48
N PHE A 495 -16.79 16.14 -4.64
CA PHE A 495 -17.96 15.50 -5.24
C PHE A 495 -17.70 15.10 -6.69
N VAL A 496 -18.44 14.10 -7.18
CA VAL A 496 -18.17 13.51 -8.50
C VAL A 496 -19.31 13.77 -9.47
N ILE A 497 -18.95 14.38 -10.60
CA ILE A 497 -19.80 14.52 -11.78
C ILE A 497 -19.50 13.37 -12.73
N LYS A 498 -20.51 12.54 -12.98
CA LYS A 498 -20.45 11.44 -13.94
C LYS A 498 -20.88 11.93 -15.31
N ILE A 499 -19.99 11.78 -16.29
CA ILE A 499 -20.16 12.22 -17.67
C ILE A 499 -20.26 10.96 -18.54
N GLU A 500 -21.48 10.49 -18.76
CA GLU A 500 -21.74 9.31 -19.59
C GLU A 500 -21.66 9.71 -21.07
N THR A 501 -20.79 9.04 -21.83
CA THR A 501 -20.58 9.34 -23.25
C THR A 501 -20.77 8.12 -24.13
N LYS A 502 -21.09 8.38 -25.40
CA LYS A 502 -21.24 7.37 -26.45
C LYS A 502 -20.41 7.72 -27.68
N LYS A 503 -19.97 6.68 -28.40
CA LYS A 503 -19.29 6.80 -29.70
C LYS A 503 -20.26 7.05 -30.84
#